data_AF-A0A920JHR0-F1
#
_entry.id   AF-A0A920JHR0-F1
#
_cell.length_a   1.000
_cell.length_b   1.000
_cell.length_c   1.000
_cell.angle_alpha   90.00
_cell.angle_beta   90.00
_cell.angle_gamma   90.00
#
_symmetry.space_group_name_H-M   'P 1'
#
loop_
_entity.id
_entity.type
_entity.pdbx_description
1 polymer ?
#
loop_
_entity_poly.entity_id
_entity_poly.type
_entity_poly.pdbx_seq_one_letter_code
_entity_poly.pdbx_strand_id
1 'polypeptide(L)'
;MTKPITVRNYRLDGPENAKAVQLGLTSAQWWQPPIPKEKLITLSQRSNLRPIRDTTIWICLLVASGFLLITTWFSWWSLPLMILYGALYGGAADSRWHECGHGTAFKNSGLNTGIYYLASFLLWREPTVWKWSHYRHHSDTIIVGRDPEIAFPRPTELKEFPLLFSHLVNGLKLFQRICIHAAGKIDTEVKDYVPEKEHRKVIWEARAFTLILAISAATAIWTWHPLPILIVGLPTIYGAWLFVFFGVTQHAGLQEDVLDHRLNTRTVYMNPIFRFLYSNMNYHLEHHLFPDVPYYSLPALHVELRPYLPEPSPSCLNAYNEIFTILRKQKSDPQAEITSRSVPVVAQSVFGDAICPIQVNDSTSFDLGSLCDIDVGTMRRVEHEGNFHLLCRTSESEVFLTSGVCTHGNAFLNDGLLKGTTVQCPKHNGQFDVQTGEAIRKPATENLTIFNCGIVGGQITTDFSKRTQ
;
A
#
# COMPACT_ATOMS: atom_id res chain seq x y z
N MET A 1 -1.74 23.87 36.62
CA MET A 1 -2.71 23.99 35.49
C MET A 1 -2.24 23.04 34.41
N THR A 2 -3.01 21.99 34.11
CA THR A 2 -2.73 21.08 32.98
C THR A 2 -2.92 21.84 31.68
N LYS A 3 -1.91 21.81 30.80
CA LYS A 3 -1.98 22.40 29.45
C LYS A 3 -3.21 21.81 28.73
N PRO A 4 -4.07 22.59 28.07
CA PRO A 4 -5.22 22.05 27.37
C PRO A 4 -4.75 21.04 26.32
N ILE A 5 -5.33 19.84 26.34
CA ILE A 5 -5.04 18.79 25.37
C ILE A 5 -5.57 19.27 24.01
N THR A 6 -4.67 19.50 23.06
CA THR A 6 -5.05 19.82 21.67
C THR A 6 -5.46 18.52 20.96
N VAL A 7 -6.75 18.39 20.67
CA VAL A 7 -7.28 17.28 19.88
C VAL A 7 -7.18 17.64 18.40
N ARG A 8 -6.54 16.77 17.61
CA ARG A 8 -6.42 16.94 16.16
C ARG A 8 -7.62 16.35 15.45
N ASN A 9 -7.96 16.90 14.29
CA ASN A 9 -9.02 16.34 13.44
C ASN A 9 -8.39 15.41 12.40
N TYR A 10 -8.64 14.11 12.52
CA TYR A 10 -8.10 13.08 11.62
C TYR A 10 -8.95 12.87 10.37
N ARG A 11 -10.12 13.52 10.25
CA ARG A 11 -10.97 13.40 9.07
C ARG A 11 -10.27 14.00 7.86
N LEU A 12 -10.42 13.35 6.71
CA LEU A 12 -9.84 13.82 5.45
C LEU A 12 -10.49 15.12 4.96
N ASP A 13 -11.76 15.34 5.27
CA ASP A 13 -12.48 16.59 4.97
C ASP A 13 -12.30 17.68 6.05
N GLY A 14 -11.36 17.47 6.98
CA GLY A 14 -11.05 18.38 8.07
C GLY A 14 -9.92 19.38 7.79
N PRO A 15 -9.67 20.32 8.72
CA PRO A 15 -8.66 21.38 8.55
C PRO A 15 -7.21 20.87 8.53
N GLU A 16 -6.92 19.70 9.13
CA GLU A 16 -5.57 19.13 9.11
C GLU A 16 -5.13 18.70 7.70
N ASN A 17 -6.06 18.38 6.79
CA ASN A 17 -5.74 18.10 5.39
C ASN A 17 -5.06 19.30 4.73
N ALA A 18 -5.68 20.49 4.82
CA ALA A 18 -5.13 21.72 4.27
C ALA A 18 -3.81 22.11 4.95
N LYS A 19 -3.70 21.88 6.27
CA LYS A 19 -2.48 22.14 7.03
C LYS A 19 -1.32 21.24 6.60
N ALA A 20 -1.57 19.95 6.33
CA ALA A 20 -0.54 19.04 5.82
C ALA A 20 0.02 19.51 4.47
N VAL A 21 -0.84 20.03 3.58
CA VAL A 21 -0.42 20.63 2.30
C VAL A 21 0.45 21.85 2.54
N GLN A 22 0.05 22.77 3.43
CA GLN A 22 0.80 23.98 3.75
C GLN A 22 2.17 23.69 4.36
N LEU A 23 2.29 22.61 5.15
CA LEU A 23 3.54 22.15 5.73
C LEU A 23 4.44 21.39 4.74
N GLY A 24 3.99 21.19 3.49
CA GLY A 24 4.74 20.45 2.47
C GLY A 24 4.84 18.95 2.76
N LEU A 25 3.92 18.39 3.54
CA LEU A 25 3.90 16.96 3.89
C LEU A 25 3.24 16.08 2.83
N THR A 26 2.40 16.67 1.97
CA THR A 26 1.67 15.96 0.93
C THR A 26 2.52 15.77 -0.31
N SER A 27 2.60 14.54 -0.81
CA SER A 27 3.46 14.22 -1.95
C SER A 27 4.89 14.73 -1.70
N ALA A 28 5.40 14.56 -0.49
CA ALA A 28 6.76 14.93 -0.15
C ALA A 28 7.72 13.79 -0.51
N GLN A 29 9.02 14.10 -0.57
CA GLN A 29 10.05 13.09 -0.69
C GLN A 29 10.27 12.43 0.68
N TRP A 30 10.08 11.12 0.72
CA TRP A 30 10.32 10.31 1.91
C TRP A 30 11.78 9.87 2.00
N TRP A 31 12.25 9.59 3.22
CA TRP A 31 13.55 8.95 3.40
C TRP A 31 13.60 7.58 2.68
N GLN A 32 14.74 7.28 2.07
CA GLN A 32 14.99 6.05 1.31
C GLN A 32 16.37 5.47 1.65
N PRO A 33 16.49 4.16 1.88
CA PRO A 33 17.77 3.52 2.19
C PRO A 33 18.66 3.38 0.95
N PRO A 34 19.99 3.42 1.12
CA PRO A 34 20.93 3.17 0.02
C PRO A 34 21.01 1.68 -0.30
N ILE A 35 20.14 1.21 -1.20
CA ILE A 35 20.15 -0.16 -1.72
C ILE A 35 20.51 -0.16 -3.22
N PRO A 36 21.41 -1.06 -3.69
CA PRO A 36 21.72 -1.17 -5.11
C PRO A 36 20.48 -1.54 -5.94
N LYS A 37 20.32 -0.89 -7.10
CA LYS A 37 19.15 -1.08 -7.99
C LYS A 37 19.05 -2.53 -8.49
N GLU A 38 20.18 -3.17 -8.75
CA GLU A 38 20.26 -4.57 -9.20
C GLU A 38 19.67 -5.53 -8.16
N LYS A 39 19.92 -5.22 -6.87
CA LYS A 39 19.39 -5.98 -5.75
C LYS A 39 17.87 -5.83 -5.66
N LEU A 40 17.36 -4.60 -5.79
CA LEU A 40 15.92 -4.33 -5.84
C LEU A 40 15.24 -5.02 -7.03
N ILE A 41 15.81 -4.95 -8.23
CA ILE A 41 15.30 -5.66 -9.42
C ILE A 41 15.15 -7.15 -9.16
N THR A 42 16.15 -7.75 -8.50
CA THR A 42 16.15 -9.18 -8.16
C THR A 42 15.06 -9.51 -7.14
N LEU A 43 14.94 -8.70 -6.08
CA LEU A 43 13.96 -8.92 -5.01
C LEU A 43 12.52 -8.70 -5.48
N SER A 44 12.30 -7.78 -6.43
CA SER A 44 11.00 -7.45 -7.02
C SER A 44 10.51 -8.46 -8.07
N GLN A 45 11.28 -9.51 -8.38
CA GLN A 45 10.86 -10.54 -9.32
C GLN A 45 9.63 -11.31 -8.81
N ARG A 46 8.57 -11.32 -9.63
CA ARG A 46 7.30 -11.96 -9.28
C ARG A 46 7.25 -13.39 -9.81
N SER A 47 6.71 -14.30 -9.00
CA SER A 47 6.43 -15.71 -9.32
C SER A 47 4.95 -16.03 -9.17
N ASN A 48 4.48 -17.06 -9.89
CA ASN A 48 3.13 -17.61 -9.68
C ASN A 48 3.15 -18.79 -8.71
N LEU A 49 4.22 -19.59 -8.69
CA LEU A 49 4.24 -20.89 -8.03
C LEU A 49 3.99 -20.78 -6.51
N ARG A 50 4.74 -19.88 -5.85
CA ARG A 50 4.66 -19.70 -4.41
C ARG A 50 3.32 -19.13 -3.94
N PRO A 51 2.81 -18.03 -4.52
CA PRO A 51 1.46 -17.51 -4.22
C PRO A 51 0.33 -18.48 -4.53
N ILE A 52 0.39 -19.21 -5.65
CA ILE A 52 -0.64 -20.23 -5.98
C ILE A 52 -0.70 -21.24 -4.85
N ARG A 53 0.44 -21.80 -4.45
CA ARG A 53 0.50 -22.78 -3.36
C ARG A 53 -0.04 -22.19 -2.04
N ASP A 54 0.40 -21.00 -1.66
CA ASP A 54 0.00 -20.38 -0.39
C ASP A 54 -1.51 -20.04 -0.37
N THR A 55 -2.06 -19.60 -1.51
CA THR A 55 -3.49 -19.36 -1.71
C THR A 55 -4.28 -20.66 -1.71
N THR A 56 -3.81 -21.71 -2.38
CA THR A 56 -4.46 -23.03 -2.37
C THR A 56 -4.52 -23.58 -0.95
N ILE A 57 -3.43 -23.53 -0.18
CA ILE A 57 -3.42 -23.97 1.22
C ILE A 57 -4.45 -23.19 2.03
N TRP A 58 -4.47 -21.86 1.89
CA TRP A 58 -5.42 -21.01 2.62
C TRP A 58 -6.88 -21.33 2.27
N ILE A 59 -7.22 -21.45 0.96
CA ILE A 59 -8.57 -21.80 0.52
C ILE A 59 -8.96 -23.19 1.01
N CYS A 60 -8.06 -24.18 0.93
CA CYS A 60 -8.31 -25.52 1.44
C CYS A 60 -8.58 -25.52 2.95
N LEU A 61 -7.81 -24.75 3.74
CA LEU A 61 -8.04 -24.60 5.18
C LEU A 61 -9.36 -23.91 5.47
N LEU A 62 -9.70 -22.87 4.71
CA LEU A 62 -10.96 -22.13 4.86
C LEU A 62 -12.17 -23.04 4.56
N VAL A 63 -12.12 -23.78 3.45
CA VAL A 63 -13.18 -24.73 3.05
C VAL A 63 -13.28 -25.88 4.05
N ALA A 64 -12.15 -26.46 4.47
CA ALA A 64 -12.14 -27.56 5.43
C ALA A 64 -12.69 -27.14 6.80
N SER A 65 -12.26 -25.99 7.33
CA SER A 65 -12.78 -25.46 8.59
C SER A 65 -14.26 -25.09 8.50
N GLY A 66 -14.71 -24.53 7.37
CA GLY A 66 -16.13 -24.26 7.12
C GLY A 66 -16.96 -25.55 7.05
N PHE A 67 -16.48 -26.57 6.34
CA PHE A 67 -17.13 -27.88 6.27
C PHE A 67 -17.23 -28.56 7.64
N LEU A 68 -16.14 -28.53 8.42
CA LEU A 68 -16.15 -29.04 9.80
C LEU A 68 -17.13 -28.25 10.67
N LEU A 69 -17.18 -26.93 10.54
CA LEU A 69 -18.13 -26.09 11.29
C LEU A 69 -19.59 -26.43 10.94
N ILE A 70 -19.90 -26.68 9.67
CA ILE A 70 -21.25 -27.09 9.22
C ILE A 70 -21.61 -28.46 9.81
N THR A 71 -20.72 -29.45 9.65
CA THR A 71 -20.99 -30.85 10.03
C THR A 71 -20.99 -31.09 11.53
N THR A 72 -20.30 -30.23 12.29
CA THR A 72 -20.25 -30.31 13.75
C THR A 72 -21.07 -29.23 14.44
N TRP A 73 -21.94 -28.54 13.70
CA TRP A 73 -22.81 -27.49 14.22
C TRP A 73 -23.65 -28.02 15.41
N PHE A 74 -23.77 -27.21 16.47
CA PHE A 74 -24.33 -27.57 17.78
C PHE A 74 -23.51 -28.54 18.65
N SER A 75 -22.25 -28.83 18.31
CA SER A 75 -21.31 -29.51 19.20
C SER A 75 -20.37 -28.53 19.92
N TRP A 76 -19.64 -29.03 20.92
CA TRP A 76 -18.54 -28.29 21.58
C TRP A 76 -17.42 -27.84 20.61
N TRP A 77 -17.33 -28.45 19.42
CA TRP A 77 -16.38 -28.04 18.38
C TRP A 77 -16.81 -26.80 17.60
N SER A 78 -18.09 -26.39 17.67
CA SER A 78 -18.60 -25.26 16.90
C SER A 78 -17.86 -23.95 17.22
N LEU A 79 -17.64 -23.66 18.51
CA LEU A 79 -16.97 -22.43 18.94
C LEU A 79 -15.50 -22.34 18.48
N PRO A 80 -14.62 -23.33 18.75
CA PRO A 80 -13.24 -23.27 18.27
C PRO A 80 -13.15 -23.26 16.73
N LEU A 81 -14.06 -23.96 16.04
CA LEU A 81 -14.12 -23.93 14.57
C LEU A 81 -14.61 -22.58 14.04
N MET A 82 -15.52 -21.89 14.71
CA MET A 82 -15.89 -20.51 14.37
C MET A 82 -14.68 -19.57 14.52
N ILE A 83 -13.93 -19.66 15.61
CA ILE A 83 -12.73 -18.83 15.82
C ILE A 83 -11.71 -19.07 14.70
N LEU A 84 -11.44 -20.34 14.37
CA LEU A 84 -10.52 -20.74 13.29
C LEU A 84 -11.01 -20.28 11.92
N TYR A 85 -12.28 -20.56 11.58
CA TYR A 85 -12.87 -20.18 10.30
C TYR A 85 -12.87 -18.67 10.13
N GLY A 86 -13.25 -17.92 11.17
CA GLY A 86 -13.20 -16.46 11.16
C GLY A 86 -11.78 -15.91 10.97
N ALA A 87 -10.78 -16.53 11.61
CA ALA A 87 -9.38 -16.17 11.45
C ALA A 87 -8.88 -16.38 10.01
N LEU A 88 -9.29 -17.48 9.38
CA LEU A 88 -8.95 -17.75 7.98
C LEU A 88 -9.74 -16.85 7.02
N TYR A 89 -11.01 -16.58 7.31
CA TYR A 89 -11.89 -15.77 6.47
C TYR A 89 -11.49 -14.30 6.48
N GLY A 90 -11.46 -13.66 7.65
CA GLY A 90 -11.12 -12.24 7.78
C GLY A 90 -9.62 -12.02 7.96
N GLY A 91 -9.04 -12.66 8.99
CA GLY A 91 -7.64 -12.48 9.38
C GLY A 91 -6.65 -12.69 8.25
N ALA A 92 -6.66 -13.89 7.67
CA ALA A 92 -5.73 -14.25 6.59
C ALA A 92 -6.07 -13.56 5.26
N ALA A 93 -7.31 -13.14 5.03
CA ALA A 93 -7.65 -12.34 3.85
C ALA A 93 -7.01 -10.95 3.87
N ASP A 94 -6.64 -10.41 5.04
CA ASP A 94 -6.18 -9.03 5.17
C ASP A 94 -4.89 -8.75 4.39
N SER A 95 -3.85 -9.53 4.66
CA SER A 95 -2.61 -9.43 3.86
C SER A 95 -2.82 -9.75 2.37
N ARG A 96 -3.85 -10.54 2.02
CA ARG A 96 -4.09 -10.99 0.65
C ARG A 96 -4.77 -9.93 -0.21
N TRP A 97 -5.77 -9.19 0.31
CA TRP A 97 -6.33 -8.06 -0.43
C TRP A 97 -5.25 -6.98 -0.61
N HIS A 98 -4.40 -6.77 0.40
CA HIS A 98 -3.33 -5.79 0.34
C HIS A 98 -2.30 -6.12 -0.76
N GLU A 99 -1.65 -7.29 -0.68
CA GLU A 99 -0.60 -7.69 -1.64
C GLU A 99 -1.11 -7.90 -3.07
N CYS A 100 -2.31 -8.46 -3.21
CA CYS A 100 -2.93 -8.59 -4.52
C CYS A 100 -3.43 -7.24 -5.06
N GLY A 101 -3.74 -6.29 -4.18
CA GLY A 101 -4.09 -4.90 -4.52
C GLY A 101 -2.92 -4.16 -5.15
N HIS A 102 -1.71 -4.36 -4.62
CA HIS A 102 -0.43 -3.92 -5.20
C HIS A 102 -0.06 -4.65 -6.48
N GLY A 103 -0.69 -5.80 -6.76
CA GLY A 103 -0.41 -6.64 -7.91
C GLY A 103 0.99 -7.27 -7.87
N THR A 104 1.56 -7.41 -6.67
CA THR A 104 2.90 -7.94 -6.43
C THR A 104 2.88 -9.42 -6.09
N ALA A 105 1.81 -9.92 -5.47
CA ALA A 105 1.70 -11.32 -5.07
C ALA A 105 1.98 -12.25 -6.26
N PHE A 106 1.23 -12.14 -7.36
CA PHE A 106 1.38 -13.00 -8.53
C PHE A 106 2.08 -12.28 -9.70
N LYS A 107 2.77 -13.06 -10.56
CA LYS A 107 3.20 -12.57 -11.89
C LYS A 107 1.99 -12.37 -12.81
N ASN A 108 0.97 -13.21 -12.70
CA ASN A 108 -0.28 -13.10 -13.46
C ASN A 108 -1.22 -12.06 -12.83
N SER A 109 -1.58 -11.01 -13.58
CA SER A 109 -2.46 -9.94 -13.13
C SER A 109 -3.91 -10.39 -12.87
N GLY A 110 -4.40 -11.37 -13.62
CA GLY A 110 -5.71 -11.98 -13.41
C GLY A 110 -5.81 -12.71 -12.07
N LEU A 111 -4.78 -13.44 -11.66
CA LEU A 111 -4.72 -14.09 -10.35
C LEU A 111 -4.70 -13.08 -9.20
N ASN A 112 -3.88 -12.02 -9.31
CA ASN A 112 -3.93 -10.91 -8.36
C ASN A 112 -5.35 -10.34 -8.27
N THR A 113 -5.98 -10.07 -9.41
CA THR A 113 -7.33 -9.50 -9.44
C THR A 113 -8.36 -10.44 -8.79
N GLY A 114 -8.37 -11.73 -9.12
CA GLY A 114 -9.32 -12.68 -8.55
C GLY A 114 -9.20 -12.80 -7.02
N ILE A 115 -7.98 -12.94 -6.51
CA ILE A 115 -7.74 -13.03 -5.06
C ILE A 115 -7.99 -11.69 -4.36
N TYR A 116 -7.67 -10.58 -5.01
CA TYR A 116 -7.97 -9.24 -4.53
C TYR A 116 -9.46 -9.07 -4.25
N TYR A 117 -10.32 -9.34 -5.25
CA TYR A 117 -11.77 -9.20 -5.10
C TYR A 117 -12.35 -10.15 -4.05
N LEU A 118 -11.87 -11.40 -4.01
CA LEU A 118 -12.27 -12.37 -2.99
C LEU A 118 -11.92 -11.86 -1.59
N ALA A 119 -10.66 -11.56 -1.32
CA ALA A 119 -10.19 -11.11 -0.02
C ALA A 119 -10.85 -9.78 0.42
N SER A 120 -11.05 -8.86 -0.52
CA SER A 120 -11.83 -7.63 -0.32
C SER A 120 -13.26 -7.92 0.18
N PHE A 121 -13.96 -8.87 -0.45
CA PHE A 121 -15.30 -9.26 -0.01
C PHE A 121 -15.29 -9.87 1.39
N LEU A 122 -14.33 -10.76 1.67
CA LEU A 122 -14.19 -11.42 2.98
C LEU A 122 -13.93 -10.44 4.14
N LEU A 123 -13.56 -9.20 3.83
CA LEU A 123 -13.30 -8.14 4.81
C LEU A 123 -14.26 -6.95 4.70
N TRP A 124 -15.27 -7.02 3.82
CA TRP A 124 -16.14 -5.88 3.49
C TRP A 124 -15.35 -4.63 3.07
N ARG A 125 -14.22 -4.85 2.40
CA ARG A 125 -13.38 -3.81 1.84
C ARG A 125 -13.69 -3.64 0.36
N GLU A 126 -14.57 -2.70 0.02
CA GLU A 126 -14.90 -2.37 -1.37
C GLU A 126 -13.62 -2.17 -2.21
N PRO A 127 -13.39 -2.99 -3.25
CA PRO A 127 -12.09 -3.07 -3.93
C PRO A 127 -11.60 -1.71 -4.42
N THR A 128 -12.44 -0.93 -5.10
CA THR A 128 -12.00 0.36 -5.63
C THR A 128 -11.70 1.36 -4.53
N VAL A 129 -12.55 1.46 -3.51
CA VAL A 129 -12.35 2.37 -2.36
C VAL A 129 -11.04 2.06 -1.66
N TRP A 130 -10.84 0.80 -1.29
CA TRP A 130 -9.67 0.39 -0.52
C TRP A 130 -8.37 0.41 -1.33
N LYS A 131 -8.43 0.21 -2.65
CA LYS A 131 -7.26 0.42 -3.51
C LYS A 131 -6.74 1.85 -3.43
N TRP A 132 -7.64 2.83 -3.58
CA TRP A 132 -7.28 4.25 -3.56
C TRP A 132 -6.94 4.75 -2.15
N SER A 133 -7.67 4.29 -1.14
CA SER A 133 -7.33 4.51 0.28
C SER A 133 -5.89 4.09 0.55
N HIS A 134 -5.53 2.91 0.07
CA HIS A 134 -4.23 2.33 0.35
C HIS A 134 -3.09 2.97 -0.46
N TYR A 135 -3.36 3.43 -1.68
CA TYR A 135 -2.43 4.30 -2.41
C TYR A 135 -2.20 5.64 -1.69
N ARG A 136 -3.25 6.22 -1.11
CA ARG A 136 -3.12 7.42 -0.27
C ARG A 136 -2.30 7.13 0.98
N HIS A 137 -2.55 6.00 1.64
CA HIS A 137 -1.78 5.57 2.81
C HIS A 137 -0.29 5.46 2.51
N HIS A 138 0.13 4.80 1.42
CA HIS A 138 1.54 4.77 1.00
C HIS A 138 2.08 6.12 0.51
N SER A 139 1.19 7.04 0.11
CA SER A 139 1.58 8.39 -0.29
C SER A 139 1.99 9.24 0.90
N ASP A 140 1.13 9.22 1.92
CA ASP A 140 1.07 10.16 3.03
C ASP A 140 0.94 9.38 4.37
N THR A 141 1.77 8.34 4.59
CA THR A 141 1.65 7.40 5.74
C THR A 141 1.67 8.12 7.09
N ILE A 142 0.61 7.95 7.90
CA ILE A 142 0.38 8.65 9.17
C ILE A 142 0.57 10.18 9.08
N ILE A 143 0.24 10.78 7.94
CA ILE A 143 0.08 12.23 7.84
C ILE A 143 -1.37 12.55 8.19
N VAL A 144 -1.58 13.30 9.28
CA VAL A 144 -2.92 13.54 9.83
C VAL A 144 -3.75 14.39 8.88
N GLY A 145 -5.00 13.97 8.67
CA GLY A 145 -5.91 14.59 7.69
C GLY A 145 -5.63 14.20 6.24
N ARG A 146 -4.63 13.33 5.98
CA ARG A 146 -4.31 12.81 4.65
C ARG A 146 -4.44 11.30 4.56
N ASP A 147 -4.01 10.58 5.58
CA ASP A 147 -4.06 9.12 5.60
C ASP A 147 -5.42 8.59 6.11
N PRO A 148 -6.24 7.94 5.25
CA PRO A 148 -7.51 7.32 5.65
C PRO A 148 -7.33 6.12 6.58
N GLU A 149 -6.12 5.56 6.71
CA GLU A 149 -5.86 4.28 7.38
C GLU A 149 -5.30 4.45 8.81
N ILE A 150 -5.29 5.68 9.34
CA ILE A 150 -4.91 5.92 10.74
C ILE A 150 -5.94 5.31 11.70
N ALA A 151 -5.59 4.17 12.29
CA ALA A 151 -6.48 3.45 13.21
C ALA A 151 -6.51 4.01 14.64
N PHE A 152 -5.45 4.73 15.06
CA PHE A 152 -5.27 5.17 16.45
C PHE A 152 -5.03 6.68 16.54
N PRO A 153 -6.10 7.50 16.44
CA PRO A 153 -5.98 8.94 16.62
C PRO A 153 -5.58 9.29 18.07
N ARG A 154 -5.10 10.53 18.25
CA ARG A 154 -4.65 11.07 19.54
C ARG A 154 -5.53 12.24 20.00
N PRO A 155 -5.95 12.29 21.28
CA PRO A 155 -5.68 11.34 22.34
C PRO A 155 -6.35 9.98 22.09
N THR A 156 -5.66 8.89 22.43
CA THR A 156 -6.16 7.54 22.16
C THR A 156 -7.20 7.08 23.18
N GLU A 157 -8.36 6.64 22.68
CA GLU A 157 -9.43 6.08 23.51
C GLU A 157 -9.26 4.58 23.74
N LEU A 158 -8.51 4.23 24.79
CA LEU A 158 -8.22 2.83 25.14
C LEU A 158 -9.43 1.99 25.56
N LYS A 159 -10.56 2.61 25.90
CA LYS A 159 -11.78 1.90 26.34
C LYS A 159 -12.37 1.03 25.22
N GLU A 160 -12.17 1.43 23.97
CA GLU A 160 -12.67 0.70 22.80
C GLU A 160 -11.69 -0.38 22.34
N PHE A 161 -10.48 -0.45 22.90
CA PHE A 161 -9.43 -1.36 22.43
C PHE A 161 -9.84 -2.85 22.42
N PRO A 162 -10.53 -3.40 23.44
CA PRO A 162 -11.01 -4.78 23.36
C PRO A 162 -12.08 -4.96 22.28
N LEU A 163 -12.92 -3.94 22.07
CA LEU A 163 -13.94 -3.97 21.02
C LEU A 163 -13.31 -3.93 19.63
N LEU A 164 -12.09 -3.39 19.46
CA LEU A 164 -11.37 -3.41 18.19
C LEU A 164 -11.05 -4.83 17.71
N PHE A 165 -10.84 -5.81 18.62
CA PHE A 165 -10.63 -7.22 18.23
C PHE A 165 -11.91 -7.90 17.73
N SER A 166 -13.01 -7.16 17.70
CA SER A 166 -14.21 -7.50 16.97
C SER A 166 -14.51 -6.41 15.95
N HIS A 167 -15.17 -6.76 14.86
CA HIS A 167 -15.65 -5.75 13.93
C HIS A 167 -17.05 -5.23 14.31
N LEU A 168 -17.46 -5.36 15.58
CA LEU A 168 -18.78 -4.95 16.04
C LEU A 168 -19.05 -3.44 15.88
N VAL A 169 -18.02 -2.60 15.99
CA VAL A 169 -18.15 -1.15 15.76
C VAL A 169 -17.75 -0.80 14.33
N ASN A 170 -16.50 -1.09 13.96
CA ASN A 170 -15.95 -0.67 12.67
C ASN A 170 -16.54 -1.45 11.49
N GLY A 171 -16.81 -2.74 11.64
CA GLY A 171 -17.45 -3.56 10.62
C GLY A 171 -18.89 -3.13 10.33
N LEU A 172 -19.65 -2.69 11.35
CA LEU A 172 -20.99 -2.13 11.13
C LEU A 172 -20.94 -0.79 10.41
N LYS A 173 -19.97 0.08 10.70
CA LYS A 173 -19.73 1.32 9.94
C LYS A 173 -19.37 1.03 8.48
N LEU A 174 -18.51 0.03 8.23
CA LEU A 174 -18.17 -0.41 6.87
C LEU A 174 -19.39 -0.95 6.12
N PHE A 175 -20.20 -1.79 6.78
CA PHE A 175 -21.44 -2.29 6.20
C PHE A 175 -22.43 -1.16 5.88
N GLN A 176 -22.59 -0.20 6.78
CA GLN A 176 -23.41 0.98 6.54
C GLN A 176 -22.91 1.76 5.31
N ARG A 177 -21.60 1.97 5.18
CA ARG A 177 -21.00 2.63 4.00
C ARG A 177 -21.28 1.86 2.71
N ILE A 178 -21.12 0.53 2.71
CA ILE A 178 -21.47 -0.33 1.57
C ILE A 178 -22.93 -0.13 1.16
N CYS A 179 -23.87 -0.08 2.12
CA CYS A 179 -25.28 0.16 1.82
C CYS A 179 -25.52 1.56 1.20
N ILE A 180 -24.84 2.60 1.71
CA ILE A 180 -24.90 3.96 1.16
C ILE A 180 -24.39 3.99 -0.29
N HIS A 181 -23.25 3.35 -0.54
CA HIS A 181 -22.66 3.23 -1.87
C HIS A 181 -23.54 2.41 -2.81
N ALA A 182 -24.14 1.32 -2.34
CA ALA A 182 -25.05 0.49 -3.14
C ALA A 182 -26.31 1.26 -3.58
N ALA A 183 -26.77 2.21 -2.74
CA ALA A 183 -27.84 3.16 -3.04
C ALA A 183 -27.41 4.29 -4.02
N GLY A 184 -26.15 4.32 -4.46
CA GLY A 184 -25.64 5.26 -5.46
C GLY A 184 -25.07 6.56 -4.90
N LYS A 185 -24.85 6.65 -3.57
CA LYS A 185 -24.27 7.84 -2.93
C LYS A 185 -22.84 7.54 -2.51
N ILE A 186 -21.88 8.40 -2.83
CA ILE A 186 -20.49 8.31 -2.36
C ILE A 186 -20.27 9.34 -1.25
N ASP A 187 -19.68 8.93 -0.12
CA ASP A 187 -19.40 9.83 1.01
C ASP A 187 -18.25 10.81 0.72
N THR A 188 -18.15 11.88 1.53
CA THR A 188 -17.22 12.98 1.30
C THR A 188 -15.76 12.57 1.45
N GLU A 189 -15.45 11.68 2.39
CA GLU A 189 -14.08 11.20 2.61
C GLU A 189 -13.61 10.34 1.43
N VAL A 190 -14.46 9.43 0.92
CA VAL A 190 -14.15 8.64 -0.28
C VAL A 190 -13.94 9.51 -1.52
N LYS A 191 -14.68 10.62 -1.66
CA LYS A 191 -14.49 11.56 -2.78
C LYS A 191 -13.14 12.27 -2.77
N ASP A 192 -12.48 12.39 -1.61
CA ASP A 192 -11.16 13.03 -1.51
C ASP A 192 -10.05 12.21 -2.21
N TYR A 193 -10.12 10.88 -2.12
CA TYR A 193 -9.06 10.00 -2.61
C TYR A 193 -9.49 9.07 -3.76
N VAL A 194 -10.78 8.89 -4.02
CA VAL A 194 -11.27 8.12 -5.18
C VAL A 194 -11.66 9.08 -6.33
N PRO A 195 -10.98 9.01 -7.48
CA PRO A 195 -11.33 9.83 -8.65
C PRO A 195 -12.79 9.61 -9.11
N GLU A 196 -13.45 10.68 -9.55
CA GLU A 196 -14.88 10.63 -9.95
C GLU A 196 -15.20 9.57 -11.00
N LYS A 197 -14.28 9.35 -11.96
CA LYS A 197 -14.42 8.32 -13.00
C LYS A 197 -14.55 6.89 -12.45
N GLU A 198 -14.12 6.65 -11.22
CA GLU A 198 -14.18 5.35 -10.55
C GLU A 198 -15.46 5.17 -9.70
N HIS A 199 -16.24 6.23 -9.45
CA HIS A 199 -17.41 6.18 -8.55
C HIS A 199 -18.46 5.20 -9.03
N ARG A 200 -18.69 5.10 -10.34
CA ARG A 200 -19.59 4.09 -10.92
C ARG A 200 -19.17 2.67 -10.54
N LYS A 201 -17.86 2.41 -10.53
CA LYS A 201 -17.31 1.10 -10.18
C LYS A 201 -17.51 0.79 -8.69
N VAL A 202 -17.28 1.78 -7.81
CA VAL A 202 -17.58 1.66 -6.37
C VAL A 202 -19.04 1.24 -6.14
N ILE A 203 -19.99 1.91 -6.79
CA ILE A 203 -21.43 1.61 -6.64
C ILE A 203 -21.76 0.17 -7.06
N TRP A 204 -21.19 -0.31 -8.17
CA TRP A 204 -21.43 -1.68 -8.63
C TRP A 204 -20.80 -2.73 -7.72
N GLU A 205 -19.60 -2.48 -7.19
CA GLU A 205 -18.95 -3.34 -6.20
C GLU A 205 -19.78 -3.42 -4.91
N ALA A 206 -20.28 -2.29 -4.42
CA ALA A 206 -21.15 -2.22 -3.26
C ALA A 206 -22.47 -2.98 -3.44
N ARG A 207 -23.08 -2.88 -4.64
CA ARG A 207 -24.29 -3.64 -5.00
C ARG A 207 -24.03 -5.14 -5.05
N ALA A 208 -22.90 -5.56 -5.62
CA ALA A 208 -22.51 -6.97 -5.65
C ALA A 208 -22.32 -7.51 -4.23
N PHE A 209 -21.63 -6.77 -3.36
CA PHE A 209 -21.44 -7.16 -1.95
C PHE A 209 -22.79 -7.28 -1.24
N THR A 210 -23.64 -6.25 -1.36
CA THR A 210 -24.98 -6.24 -0.76
C THR A 210 -25.83 -7.41 -1.24
N LEU A 211 -25.78 -7.74 -2.52
CA LEU A 211 -26.52 -8.87 -3.09
C LEU A 211 -26.08 -10.21 -2.49
N ILE A 212 -24.77 -10.46 -2.38
CA ILE A 212 -24.25 -11.71 -1.79
C ILE A 212 -24.66 -11.81 -0.31
N LEU A 213 -24.56 -10.72 0.44
CA LEU A 213 -24.96 -10.67 1.85
C LEU A 213 -26.48 -10.85 2.02
N ALA A 214 -27.29 -10.26 1.14
CA ALA A 214 -28.74 -10.42 1.14
C ALA A 214 -29.16 -11.87 0.82
N ILE A 215 -28.49 -12.53 -0.15
CA ILE A 215 -28.73 -13.95 -0.46
C ILE A 215 -28.39 -14.83 0.74
N SER A 216 -27.26 -14.58 1.42
CA SER A 216 -26.87 -15.28 2.64
C SER A 216 -27.94 -15.14 3.74
N ALA A 217 -28.38 -13.91 4.01
CA ALA A 217 -29.41 -13.61 5.00
C ALA A 217 -30.76 -14.24 4.64
N ALA A 218 -31.20 -14.12 3.38
CA ALA A 218 -32.44 -14.71 2.90
C ALA A 218 -32.42 -16.25 3.00
N THR A 219 -31.27 -16.88 2.72
CA THR A 219 -31.09 -18.32 2.87
C THR A 219 -31.19 -18.73 4.33
N ALA A 220 -30.59 -17.99 5.25
CA ALA A 220 -30.68 -18.25 6.69
C ALA A 220 -32.13 -18.15 7.20
N ILE A 221 -32.88 -17.14 6.75
CA ILE A 221 -34.30 -16.96 7.10
C ILE A 221 -35.15 -18.09 6.50
N TRP A 222 -34.97 -18.40 5.23
CA TRP A 222 -35.75 -19.43 4.52
C TRP A 222 -35.54 -20.83 5.10
N THR A 223 -34.30 -21.16 5.47
CA THR A 223 -33.95 -22.45 6.08
C THR A 223 -34.14 -22.50 7.59
N TRP A 224 -34.47 -21.37 8.23
CA TRP A 224 -34.50 -21.24 9.69
C TRP A 224 -33.18 -21.67 10.36
N HIS A 225 -32.05 -21.47 9.66
CA HIS A 225 -30.74 -21.94 10.09
C HIS A 225 -29.69 -20.82 10.01
N PRO A 226 -28.89 -20.57 11.07
CA PRO A 226 -27.96 -19.44 11.09
C PRO A 226 -26.66 -19.67 10.28
N LEU A 227 -26.36 -20.91 9.90
CA LEU A 227 -25.10 -21.24 9.21
C LEU A 227 -24.80 -20.39 7.95
N PRO A 228 -25.74 -20.08 7.05
CA PRO A 228 -25.44 -19.26 5.87
C PRO A 228 -24.78 -17.92 6.24
N ILE A 229 -25.34 -17.18 7.20
CA ILE A 229 -24.77 -15.90 7.65
C ILE A 229 -23.50 -16.09 8.49
N LEU A 230 -23.40 -17.19 9.25
CA LEU A 230 -22.21 -17.51 10.03
C LEU A 230 -21.02 -17.94 9.17
N ILE A 231 -21.24 -18.35 7.92
CA ILE A 231 -20.19 -18.77 6.98
C ILE A 231 -19.92 -17.70 5.93
N VAL A 232 -20.93 -16.89 5.58
CA VAL A 232 -20.83 -15.80 4.59
C VAL A 232 -21.29 -14.49 5.20
N GLY A 233 -20.36 -13.54 5.33
CA GLY A 233 -20.63 -12.19 5.86
C GLY A 233 -20.25 -12.01 7.32
N LEU A 234 -20.89 -12.70 8.28
CA LEU A 234 -20.54 -12.54 9.70
C LEU A 234 -19.12 -12.94 10.12
N PRO A 235 -18.39 -13.83 9.42
CA PRO A 235 -16.98 -14.06 9.74
C PRO A 235 -16.12 -12.80 9.63
N THR A 236 -16.52 -11.81 8.82
CA THR A 236 -15.89 -10.48 8.81
C THR A 236 -15.96 -9.80 10.18
N ILE A 237 -17.03 -10.05 10.94
CA ILE A 237 -17.27 -9.47 12.27
C ILE A 237 -16.52 -10.24 13.35
N TYR A 238 -16.80 -11.54 13.48
CA TYR A 238 -16.25 -12.35 14.59
C TYR A 238 -14.82 -12.83 14.31
N GLY A 239 -14.40 -12.89 13.05
CA GLY A 239 -13.04 -13.22 12.63
C GLY A 239 -12.06 -12.04 12.66
N ALA A 240 -12.53 -10.86 13.10
CA ALA A 240 -11.74 -9.64 13.04
C ALA A 240 -10.50 -9.64 13.92
N TRP A 241 -10.53 -10.45 14.98
CA TRP A 241 -9.47 -10.54 15.96
C TRP A 241 -8.09 -10.74 15.34
N LEU A 242 -7.96 -11.55 14.27
CA LEU A 242 -6.65 -11.89 13.72
C LEU A 242 -6.07 -10.78 12.82
N PHE A 243 -6.87 -10.13 11.96
CA PHE A 243 -6.31 -9.02 11.18
C PHE A 243 -6.10 -7.79 12.07
N VAL A 244 -6.92 -7.56 13.08
CA VAL A 244 -6.66 -6.52 14.09
C VAL A 244 -5.36 -6.86 14.83
N PHE A 245 -5.18 -8.13 15.19
CA PHE A 245 -3.95 -8.58 15.84
C PHE A 245 -2.69 -8.25 15.03
N PHE A 246 -2.75 -8.39 13.70
CA PHE A 246 -1.63 -8.01 12.85
C PHE A 246 -1.57 -6.50 12.56
N GLY A 247 -2.68 -5.88 12.19
CA GLY A 247 -2.76 -4.48 11.79
C GLY A 247 -2.33 -3.49 12.88
N VAL A 248 -2.67 -3.77 14.15
CA VAL A 248 -2.22 -2.93 15.27
C VAL A 248 -0.69 -2.84 15.34
N THR A 249 0.01 -3.90 14.95
CA THR A 249 1.48 -3.92 15.05
C THR A 249 2.19 -3.03 14.04
N GLN A 250 1.51 -2.65 12.95
CA GLN A 250 2.09 -1.89 11.84
C GLN A 250 2.51 -0.46 12.26
N HIS A 251 1.54 0.31 12.75
CA HIS A 251 1.66 1.77 12.91
C HIS A 251 1.30 2.28 14.31
N ALA A 252 0.59 1.47 15.12
CA ALA A 252 0.03 1.96 16.38
C ALA A 252 1.10 2.54 17.32
N GLY A 253 0.83 3.76 17.79
CA GLY A 253 1.67 4.49 18.73
C GLY A 253 2.93 5.14 18.15
N LEU A 254 3.20 4.98 16.86
CA LEU A 254 4.36 5.57 16.18
C LEU A 254 4.10 7.02 15.74
N GLN A 255 5.15 7.73 15.30
CA GLN A 255 5.11 9.16 15.03
C GLN A 255 4.15 9.51 13.88
N GLU A 256 3.50 10.67 13.99
CA GLU A 256 2.62 11.25 12.96
C GLU A 256 3.34 12.40 12.28
N ASP A 257 3.01 12.70 11.02
CA ASP A 257 3.55 13.85 10.26
C ASP A 257 5.07 13.85 10.05
N VAL A 258 5.67 12.66 9.98
CA VAL A 258 7.11 12.49 9.76
C VAL A 258 7.36 11.72 8.46
N LEU A 259 8.19 12.30 7.58
CA LEU A 259 8.53 11.79 6.25
C LEU A 259 9.64 10.71 6.27
N ASP A 260 9.59 9.82 7.27
CA ASP A 260 10.52 8.70 7.41
C ASP A 260 9.77 7.48 7.96
N HIS A 261 9.65 6.44 7.13
CA HIS A 261 8.92 5.23 7.50
C HIS A 261 9.52 4.54 8.73
N ARG A 262 10.83 4.74 9.02
CA ARG A 262 11.49 4.15 10.19
C ARG A 262 10.91 4.67 11.51
N LEU A 263 10.28 5.83 11.50
CA LEU A 263 9.71 6.51 12.67
C LEU A 263 8.21 6.27 12.83
N ASN A 264 7.51 5.94 11.73
CA ASN A 264 6.06 5.77 11.71
C ASN A 264 5.60 4.32 11.40
N THR A 265 6.53 3.41 11.10
CA THR A 265 6.24 2.02 10.73
C THR A 265 7.09 1.02 11.52
N ARG A 266 6.60 -0.22 11.72
CA ARG A 266 7.26 -1.25 12.53
C ARG A 266 7.34 -2.61 11.81
N THR A 267 8.51 -3.23 11.97
CA THR A 267 8.72 -4.66 11.70
C THR A 267 8.69 -5.47 12.99
N VAL A 268 8.01 -6.62 12.95
CA VAL A 268 7.82 -7.52 14.10
C VAL A 268 8.21 -8.93 13.71
N TYR A 269 9.01 -9.61 14.51
CA TYR A 269 9.25 -11.03 14.30
C TYR A 269 8.05 -11.88 14.71
N MET A 270 7.66 -12.77 13.81
CA MET A 270 6.52 -13.67 13.95
C MET A 270 6.93 -15.11 13.66
N ASN A 271 6.21 -16.06 14.27
CA ASN A 271 6.41 -17.49 14.01
C ASN A 271 5.95 -17.86 12.57
N PRO A 272 6.37 -19.02 12.03
CA PRO A 272 6.05 -19.41 10.66
C PRO A 272 4.55 -19.47 10.31
N ILE A 273 3.69 -19.81 11.28
CA ILE A 273 2.23 -19.87 11.07
C ILE A 273 1.69 -18.46 10.84
N PHE A 274 2.06 -17.52 11.71
CA PHE A 274 1.62 -16.13 11.56
C PHE A 274 2.18 -15.48 10.29
N ARG A 275 3.44 -15.78 9.94
CA ARG A 275 4.03 -15.33 8.67
C ARG A 275 3.31 -15.89 7.45
N PHE A 276 2.76 -17.11 7.52
CA PHE A 276 1.90 -17.65 6.46
C PHE A 276 0.53 -16.98 6.40
N LEU A 277 -0.13 -16.83 7.56
CA LEU A 277 -1.47 -16.22 7.63
C LEU A 277 -1.43 -14.75 7.20
N TYR A 278 -0.37 -14.04 7.59
CA TYR A 278 -0.17 -12.62 7.32
C TYR A 278 0.69 -12.35 6.07
N SER A 279 0.98 -13.36 5.26
CA SER A 279 1.79 -13.23 4.03
C SER A 279 3.05 -12.39 4.28
N ASN A 280 3.88 -12.72 5.26
CA ASN A 280 5.10 -11.98 5.64
C ASN A 280 4.94 -10.45 5.83
N MET A 281 3.73 -9.89 5.92
CA MET A 281 3.49 -8.46 6.15
C MET A 281 3.91 -7.99 7.56
N ASN A 282 4.52 -8.89 8.34
CA ASN A 282 5.23 -8.54 9.56
C ASN A 282 6.50 -7.72 9.28
N TYR A 283 7.01 -7.75 8.03
CA TYR A 283 8.05 -6.88 7.48
C TYR A 283 7.44 -5.61 6.87
N HIS A 284 6.60 -4.94 7.65
CA HIS A 284 5.77 -3.83 7.18
C HIS A 284 6.60 -2.58 6.87
N LEU A 285 7.68 -2.34 7.62
CA LEU A 285 8.60 -1.24 7.35
C LEU A 285 9.27 -1.40 5.99
N GLU A 286 9.75 -2.61 5.69
CA GLU A 286 10.35 -2.94 4.40
C GLU A 286 9.34 -2.77 3.26
N HIS A 287 8.10 -3.21 3.48
CA HIS A 287 7.00 -3.03 2.54
C HIS A 287 6.72 -1.54 2.26
N HIS A 288 6.68 -0.68 3.27
CA HIS A 288 6.47 0.76 3.07
C HIS A 288 7.62 1.44 2.30
N LEU A 289 8.85 0.96 2.48
CA LEU A 289 10.00 1.46 1.73
C LEU A 289 9.95 1.00 0.27
N PHE A 290 9.57 -0.26 0.02
CA PHE A 290 9.55 -0.88 -1.30
C PHE A 290 8.31 -1.76 -1.53
N PRO A 291 7.12 -1.15 -1.76
CA PRO A 291 5.86 -1.88 -1.89
C PRO A 291 5.77 -2.73 -3.18
N ASP A 292 6.74 -2.58 -4.08
CA ASP A 292 6.88 -3.38 -5.30
C ASP A 292 7.47 -4.78 -5.04
N VAL A 293 8.12 -4.96 -3.88
CA VAL A 293 8.73 -6.24 -3.49
C VAL A 293 7.65 -7.19 -2.99
N PRO A 294 7.47 -8.37 -3.62
CA PRO A 294 6.43 -9.29 -3.21
C PRO A 294 6.68 -9.86 -1.82
N TYR A 295 5.60 -10.18 -1.10
CA TYR A 295 5.68 -10.66 0.28
C TYR A 295 6.67 -11.80 0.57
N TYR A 296 6.89 -12.73 -0.37
CA TYR A 296 7.82 -13.84 -0.17
C TYR A 296 9.28 -13.43 -0.26
N SER A 297 9.58 -12.25 -0.82
CA SER A 297 10.91 -11.64 -0.89
C SER A 297 11.19 -10.66 0.25
N LEU A 298 10.17 -10.17 0.96
CA LEU A 298 10.33 -9.27 2.12
C LEU A 298 11.34 -9.77 3.18
N PRO A 299 11.41 -11.08 3.51
CA PRO A 299 12.43 -11.55 4.45
C PRO A 299 13.86 -11.37 3.95
N ALA A 300 14.09 -11.49 2.64
CA ALA A 300 15.41 -11.24 2.04
C ALA A 300 15.71 -9.74 1.98
N LEU A 301 14.72 -8.92 1.62
CA LEU A 301 14.83 -7.46 1.67
C LEU A 301 15.16 -6.97 3.10
N HIS A 302 14.53 -7.55 4.12
CA HIS A 302 14.80 -7.24 5.51
C HIS A 302 16.27 -7.48 5.89
N VAL A 303 16.88 -8.58 5.40
CA VAL A 303 18.31 -8.86 5.64
C VAL A 303 19.19 -7.79 5.02
N GLU A 304 18.89 -7.37 3.79
CA GLU A 304 19.64 -6.31 3.08
C GLU A 304 19.50 -4.94 3.75
N LEU A 305 18.30 -4.61 4.24
CA LEU A 305 18.03 -3.30 4.83
C LEU A 305 18.39 -3.19 6.31
N ARG A 306 18.65 -4.32 7.00
CA ARG A 306 18.94 -4.35 8.44
C ARG A 306 19.94 -3.29 8.93
N PRO A 307 21.04 -2.96 8.22
CA PRO A 307 21.97 -1.93 8.67
C PRO A 307 21.38 -0.51 8.74
N TYR A 308 20.27 -0.25 8.05
CA TYR A 308 19.67 1.08 7.88
C TYR A 308 18.37 1.27 8.68
N LEU A 309 17.82 0.19 9.23
CA LEU A 309 16.52 0.17 9.89
C LEU A 309 16.66 0.06 11.42
N PRO A 310 15.67 0.56 12.19
CA PRO A 310 15.60 0.29 13.62
C PRO A 310 15.45 -1.21 13.88
N GLU A 311 15.95 -1.68 15.02
CA GLU A 311 15.82 -3.08 15.40
C GLU A 311 14.33 -3.51 15.43
N PRO A 312 13.99 -4.68 14.84
CA PRO A 312 12.65 -5.21 14.87
C PRO A 312 12.16 -5.51 16.29
N SER A 313 10.86 -5.45 16.49
CA SER A 313 10.28 -6.01 17.72
C SER A 313 10.52 -7.53 17.75
N PRO A 314 11.10 -8.08 18.83
CA PRO A 314 11.55 -9.47 18.85
C PRO A 314 10.39 -10.49 18.89
N SER A 315 9.19 -10.04 19.23
CA SER A 315 7.96 -10.84 19.17
C SER A 315 6.73 -9.94 19.11
N CYS A 316 5.56 -10.52 18.76
CA CYS A 316 4.28 -9.82 18.90
C CYS A 316 4.05 -9.33 20.34
N LEU A 317 4.40 -10.12 21.36
CA LEU A 317 4.21 -9.73 22.76
C LEU A 317 5.00 -8.46 23.11
N ASN A 318 6.26 -8.39 22.67
CA ASN A 318 7.09 -7.19 22.87
C ASN A 318 6.52 -5.98 22.12
N ALA A 319 6.05 -6.16 20.89
CA ALA A 319 5.40 -5.10 20.13
C ALA A 319 4.13 -4.60 20.86
N TYR A 320 3.27 -5.49 21.33
CA TYR A 320 2.08 -5.13 22.09
C TYR A 320 2.41 -4.42 23.40
N ASN A 321 3.43 -4.88 24.15
CA ASN A 321 3.87 -4.21 25.37
C ASN A 321 4.34 -2.77 25.10
N GLU A 322 5.10 -2.55 24.03
CA GLU A 322 5.50 -1.21 23.59
C GLU A 322 4.27 -0.36 23.21
N ILE A 323 3.39 -0.89 22.35
CA ILE A 323 2.17 -0.23 21.87
C ILE A 323 1.27 0.18 23.04
N PHE A 324 0.92 -0.74 23.93
CA PHE A 324 0.07 -0.42 25.07
C PHE A 324 0.71 0.59 26.02
N THR A 325 2.03 0.55 26.17
CA THR A 325 2.75 1.51 27.01
C THR A 325 2.66 2.91 26.41
N ILE A 326 2.87 3.06 25.10
CA ILE A 326 2.81 4.36 24.45
C ILE A 326 1.39 4.89 24.31
N LEU A 327 0.40 4.05 23.93
CA LEU A 327 -0.98 4.48 23.78
C LEU A 327 -1.57 4.98 25.12
N ARG A 328 -1.16 4.40 26.26
CA ARG A 328 -1.52 4.91 27.59
C ARG A 328 -0.97 6.31 27.86
N LYS A 329 0.26 6.59 27.42
CA LYS A 329 0.87 7.93 27.53
C LYS A 329 0.19 8.92 26.58
N GLN A 330 -0.05 8.51 25.33
CA GLN A 330 -0.69 9.32 24.29
C GLN A 330 -2.13 9.73 24.62
N LYS A 331 -2.81 9.01 25.51
CA LYS A 331 -4.10 9.41 26.06
C LYS A 331 -4.03 10.73 26.87
N SER A 332 -3.00 10.89 27.72
CA SER A 332 -2.84 12.08 28.55
C SER A 332 -1.92 13.13 27.92
N ASP A 333 -1.00 12.70 27.08
CA ASP A 333 -0.04 13.53 26.36
C ASP A 333 0.01 13.09 24.89
N PRO A 334 -0.83 13.66 24.01
CA PRO A 334 -0.87 13.30 22.59
C PRO A 334 0.46 13.45 21.85
N GLN A 335 1.41 14.20 22.39
CA GLN A 335 2.74 14.40 21.81
C GLN A 335 3.77 13.37 22.30
N ALA A 336 3.36 12.44 23.18
CA ALA A 336 4.25 11.37 23.64
C ALA A 336 4.65 10.46 22.48
N GLU A 337 5.95 10.19 22.38
CA GLU A 337 6.55 9.33 21.35
C GLU A 337 7.35 8.19 21.94
N ILE A 338 7.59 7.16 21.13
CA ILE A 338 8.43 6.02 21.49
C ILE A 338 9.89 6.41 21.33
N THR A 339 10.61 6.56 22.45
CA THR A 339 12.04 6.91 22.44
C THR A 339 12.97 5.69 22.54
N SER A 340 12.41 4.49 22.77
CA SER A 340 13.18 3.25 22.92
C SER A 340 13.73 2.68 21.61
N ARG A 341 13.28 3.18 20.46
CA ARG A 341 13.68 2.68 19.14
C ARG A 341 14.78 3.57 18.57
N SER A 342 16.01 3.07 18.56
CA SER A 342 17.12 3.78 17.92
C SER A 342 17.02 3.66 16.40
N VAL A 343 16.91 4.79 15.70
CA VAL A 343 16.97 4.83 14.24
C VAL A 343 18.41 5.11 13.81
N PRO A 344 19.03 4.23 12.99
CA PRO A 344 20.38 4.47 12.49
C PRO A 344 20.50 5.78 11.71
N VAL A 345 21.53 6.58 12.02
CA VAL A 345 21.84 7.80 11.26
C VAL A 345 22.60 7.38 9.99
N VAL A 346 21.86 7.31 8.89
CA VAL A 346 22.38 6.91 7.58
C VAL A 346 21.99 8.00 6.59
N ALA A 347 22.95 8.47 5.81
CA ALA A 347 22.68 9.41 4.74
C ALA A 347 21.63 8.81 3.80
N GLN A 348 20.61 9.59 3.45
CA GLN A 348 19.64 9.21 2.44
C GLN A 348 20.39 8.83 1.15
N SER A 349 19.90 7.83 0.42
CA SER A 349 20.50 7.52 -0.87
C SER A 349 20.51 8.78 -1.72
N VAL A 350 21.71 9.30 -2.02
CA VAL A 350 21.85 10.35 -3.03
C VAL A 350 21.50 9.67 -4.34
N PHE A 351 20.33 10.00 -4.88
CA PHE A 351 19.91 9.52 -6.19
C PHE A 351 21.07 9.73 -7.17
N GLY A 352 21.34 8.72 -8.01
CA GLY A 352 22.46 8.80 -8.96
C GLY A 352 22.49 10.15 -9.67
N ASP A 353 23.69 10.71 -9.81
CA ASP A 353 23.90 12.09 -10.25
C ASP A 353 22.99 12.44 -11.43
N ALA A 354 22.23 13.53 -11.27
CA ALA A 354 21.40 14.02 -12.35
C ALA A 354 22.30 14.44 -13.51
N ILE A 355 21.91 14.09 -14.72
CA ILE A 355 22.55 14.63 -15.91
C ILE A 355 22.17 16.11 -15.98
N CYS A 356 23.17 16.97 -15.91
CA CYS A 356 23.04 18.40 -16.24
C CYS A 356 23.32 18.55 -17.74
N PRO A 357 22.32 18.90 -18.57
CA PRO A 357 22.50 19.05 -20.01
C PRO A 357 23.54 20.11 -20.34
N ILE A 358 24.36 19.85 -21.35
CA ILE A 358 25.36 20.81 -21.86
C ILE A 358 24.82 21.39 -23.17
N GLN A 359 24.65 22.70 -23.24
CA GLN A 359 24.18 23.35 -24.47
C GLN A 359 25.22 23.19 -25.59
N VAL A 360 24.77 22.74 -26.77
CA VAL A 360 25.64 22.53 -27.93
C VAL A 360 25.67 23.83 -28.75
N ASN A 361 26.76 24.60 -28.64
CA ASN A 361 26.93 25.91 -29.29
C ASN A 361 25.76 26.90 -28.96
N ASP A 362 25.60 27.98 -29.71
CA ASP A 362 24.44 28.90 -29.62
C ASP A 362 23.14 28.29 -30.19
N SER A 363 23.00 26.96 -30.18
CA SER A 363 21.80 26.27 -30.66
C SER A 363 20.80 26.02 -29.54
N THR A 364 19.58 25.63 -29.90
CA THR A 364 18.55 25.18 -28.96
C THR A 364 18.72 23.72 -28.53
N SER A 365 19.80 23.06 -28.94
CA SER A 365 20.07 21.64 -28.67
C SER A 365 21.02 21.48 -27.48
N PHE A 366 20.75 20.46 -26.68
CA PHE A 366 21.50 20.09 -25.49
C PHE A 366 22.01 18.65 -25.61
N ASP A 367 23.26 18.44 -25.20
CA ASP A 367 23.90 17.14 -25.04
C ASP A 367 23.60 16.57 -23.64
N LEU A 368 23.11 15.34 -23.61
CA LEU A 368 22.80 14.58 -22.39
C LEU A 368 23.88 13.54 -22.06
N GLY A 369 24.97 13.49 -22.84
CA GLY A 369 26.09 12.57 -22.65
C GLY A 369 26.11 11.42 -23.66
N SER A 370 27.06 10.51 -23.46
CA SER A 370 27.26 9.40 -24.39
C SER A 370 26.19 8.34 -24.23
N LEU A 371 25.75 7.78 -25.37
CA LEU A 371 24.89 6.61 -25.38
C LEU A 371 25.53 5.43 -24.62
N CYS A 372 26.86 5.34 -24.59
CA CYS A 372 27.59 4.27 -23.92
C CYS A 372 27.56 4.38 -22.37
N ASP A 373 27.21 5.55 -21.82
CA ASP A 373 27.18 5.78 -20.37
C ASP A 373 25.86 5.33 -19.71
N ILE A 374 24.91 4.90 -20.55
CA ILE A 374 23.58 4.47 -20.14
C ILE A 374 23.35 3.05 -20.68
N ASP A 375 23.29 2.06 -19.80
CA ASP A 375 23.03 0.69 -20.21
C ASP A 375 21.59 0.51 -20.73
N VAL A 376 21.41 -0.43 -21.66
CA VAL A 376 20.08 -0.80 -22.16
C VAL A 376 19.22 -1.31 -21.00
N GLY A 377 17.99 -0.82 -20.92
CA GLY A 377 17.05 -1.13 -19.84
C GLY A 377 17.25 -0.28 -18.58
N THR A 378 18.08 0.75 -18.62
CA THR A 378 18.30 1.67 -17.50
C THR A 378 17.73 3.07 -17.76
N MET A 379 17.69 3.87 -16.70
CA MET A 379 17.15 5.22 -16.71
C MET A 379 18.07 6.17 -15.98
N ARG A 380 18.10 7.43 -16.43
CA ARG A 380 18.80 8.53 -15.77
C ARG A 380 17.85 9.71 -15.57
N ARG A 381 18.04 10.41 -14.46
CA ARG A 381 17.39 11.70 -14.22
C ARG A 381 18.15 12.77 -14.96
N VAL A 382 17.44 13.66 -15.65
CA VAL A 382 17.99 14.85 -16.28
C VAL A 382 17.34 16.06 -15.62
N GLU A 383 18.14 17.06 -15.25
CA GLU A 383 17.64 18.29 -14.64
C GLU A 383 17.91 19.48 -15.57
N HIS A 384 16.85 20.18 -15.96
CA HIS A 384 16.95 21.31 -16.89
C HIS A 384 15.96 22.41 -16.49
N GLU A 385 16.47 23.63 -16.29
CA GLU A 385 15.66 24.81 -15.92
C GLU A 385 14.71 24.57 -14.72
N GLY A 386 15.17 23.80 -13.72
CA GLY A 386 14.38 23.43 -12.55
C GLY A 386 13.31 22.36 -12.78
N ASN A 387 13.25 21.78 -13.98
CA ASN A 387 12.39 20.63 -14.31
C ASN A 387 13.17 19.32 -14.28
N PHE A 388 12.48 18.25 -13.89
CA PHE A 388 13.03 16.90 -13.88
C PHE A 388 12.49 16.10 -15.06
N HIS A 389 13.40 15.47 -15.80
CA HIS A 389 13.10 14.60 -16.93
C HIS A 389 13.65 13.19 -16.68
N LEU A 390 13.04 12.22 -17.35
CA LEU A 390 13.47 10.83 -17.35
C LEU A 390 14.03 10.47 -18.72
N LEU A 391 15.33 10.19 -18.77
CA LEU A 391 15.98 9.62 -19.94
C LEU A 391 15.99 8.10 -19.80
N CYS A 392 15.39 7.40 -20.76
CA CYS A 392 15.30 5.95 -20.82
C CYS A 392 16.07 5.42 -22.02
N ARG A 393 16.87 4.36 -21.85
CA ARG A 393 17.43 3.58 -22.97
C ARG A 393 16.71 2.24 -23.06
N THR A 394 15.92 2.02 -24.11
CA THR A 394 15.06 0.83 -24.22
C THR A 394 15.67 -0.27 -25.10
N SER A 395 16.55 0.09 -26.03
CA SER A 395 17.28 -0.82 -26.90
C SER A 395 18.67 -0.26 -27.24
N GLU A 396 19.45 -0.95 -28.07
CA GLU A 396 20.79 -0.50 -28.46
C GLU A 396 20.78 0.88 -29.14
N SER A 397 19.70 1.20 -29.87
CA SER A 397 19.57 2.40 -30.71
C SER A 397 18.38 3.30 -30.37
N GLU A 398 17.66 3.05 -29.27
CA GLU A 398 16.49 3.84 -28.91
C GLU A 398 16.62 4.46 -27.51
N VAL A 399 16.33 5.75 -27.47
CA VAL A 399 16.24 6.54 -26.25
C VAL A 399 14.93 7.33 -26.25
N PHE A 400 14.36 7.51 -25.06
CA PHE A 400 13.16 8.30 -24.85
C PHE A 400 13.38 9.29 -23.72
N LEU A 401 12.79 10.48 -23.85
CA LEU A 401 12.84 11.53 -22.84
C LEU A 401 11.41 11.91 -22.46
N THR A 402 11.06 11.73 -21.18
CA THR A 402 9.74 12.07 -20.65
C THR A 402 9.83 13.02 -19.46
N SER A 403 8.70 13.50 -18.95
CA SER A 403 8.65 14.09 -17.61
C SER A 403 9.15 13.08 -16.57
N GLY A 404 9.95 13.54 -15.61
CA GLY A 404 10.70 12.70 -14.68
C GLY A 404 9.96 12.31 -13.40
N VAL A 405 8.88 13.02 -13.08
CA VAL A 405 8.06 12.78 -11.89
C VAL A 405 6.78 12.06 -12.29
N CYS A 406 6.38 11.06 -11.50
CA CYS A 406 5.13 10.34 -11.69
C CYS A 406 3.93 11.30 -11.61
N THR A 407 3.01 11.22 -12.57
CA THR A 407 1.81 12.09 -12.60
C THR A 407 0.80 11.78 -11.48
N HIS A 408 0.90 10.61 -10.85
CA HIS A 408 0.07 10.28 -9.68
C HIS A 408 0.54 10.98 -8.39
N GLY A 409 1.83 11.24 -8.24
CA GLY A 409 2.39 11.79 -7.01
C GLY A 409 3.90 11.97 -7.10
N ASN A 410 4.49 12.69 -6.15
CA ASN A 410 5.88 13.14 -6.20
C ASN A 410 6.89 11.99 -5.96
N ALA A 411 7.05 11.14 -6.97
CA ALA A 411 8.02 10.07 -7.01
C ALA A 411 8.78 10.20 -8.32
N PHE A 412 10.11 10.21 -8.23
CA PHE A 412 10.98 10.22 -9.39
C PHE A 412 10.93 8.84 -10.07
N LEU A 413 10.65 8.83 -11.38
CA LEU A 413 10.50 7.60 -12.14
C LEU A 413 11.83 6.86 -12.35
N ASN A 414 12.98 7.57 -12.28
CA ASN A 414 14.30 6.97 -12.41
C ASN A 414 14.67 6.02 -11.25
N ASP A 415 13.96 6.12 -10.13
CA ASP A 415 14.11 5.21 -8.98
C ASP A 415 13.23 3.97 -9.11
N GLY A 416 12.36 3.98 -10.12
CA GLY A 416 11.56 2.85 -10.54
C GLY A 416 12.32 1.85 -11.41
N LEU A 417 11.56 1.05 -12.14
CA LEU A 417 12.07 -0.01 -13.01
C LEU A 417 11.65 0.24 -14.45
N LEU A 418 12.58 0.04 -15.40
CA LEU A 418 12.29 0.04 -16.83
C LEU A 418 12.28 -1.39 -17.36
N LYS A 419 11.23 -1.74 -18.12
CA LYS A 419 11.13 -3.04 -18.79
C LYS A 419 10.56 -2.85 -20.19
N GLY A 420 11.41 -3.02 -21.20
CA GLY A 420 11.05 -2.62 -22.57
C GLY A 420 10.79 -1.12 -22.59
N THR A 421 9.62 -0.71 -23.09
CA THR A 421 9.14 0.69 -23.06
C THR A 421 8.34 1.04 -21.80
N THR A 422 8.11 0.10 -20.89
CA THR A 422 7.30 0.35 -19.69
C THR A 422 8.17 0.79 -18.52
N VAL A 423 7.95 2.01 -18.03
CA VAL A 423 8.48 2.46 -16.75
C VAL A 423 7.47 2.21 -15.64
N GLN A 424 7.92 1.66 -14.52
CA GLN A 424 7.13 1.46 -13.31
C GLN A 424 7.60 2.42 -12.22
N CYS A 425 6.69 3.26 -11.72
CA CYS A 425 6.90 4.13 -10.58
C CYS A 425 7.23 3.31 -9.33
N PRO A 426 8.27 3.69 -8.56
CA PRO A 426 8.73 2.93 -7.39
C PRO A 426 7.78 2.98 -6.19
N LYS A 427 6.79 3.89 -6.21
CA LYS A 427 5.95 4.18 -5.04
C LYS A 427 4.68 3.34 -4.97
N HIS A 428 3.90 3.29 -6.06
CA HIS A 428 2.62 2.55 -6.09
C HIS A 428 2.49 1.70 -7.34
N ASN A 429 3.61 1.26 -7.92
CA ASN A 429 3.58 0.36 -9.06
C ASN A 429 2.87 0.92 -10.32
N GLY A 430 2.58 2.23 -10.36
CA GLY A 430 1.95 2.88 -11.50
C GLY A 430 2.87 2.78 -12.72
N GLN A 431 2.32 2.51 -13.90
CA GLN A 431 3.14 2.27 -15.08
C GLN A 431 2.79 3.22 -16.20
N PHE A 432 3.81 3.57 -16.97
CA PHE A 432 3.71 4.40 -18.15
C PHE A 432 4.46 3.73 -19.30
N ASP A 433 3.97 3.90 -20.52
CA ASP A 433 4.77 3.63 -21.70
C ASP A 433 5.61 4.89 -22.02
N VAL A 434 6.94 4.77 -22.11
CA VAL A 434 7.85 5.92 -22.32
C VAL A 434 7.90 6.38 -23.79
N GLN A 435 7.43 5.55 -24.72
CA GLN A 435 7.35 5.89 -26.14
C GLN A 435 6.11 6.74 -26.43
N THR A 436 4.98 6.44 -25.79
CA THR A 436 3.70 7.15 -25.97
C THR A 436 3.33 8.07 -24.80
N GLY A 437 4.02 7.98 -23.67
CA GLY A 437 3.69 8.69 -22.44
C GLY A 437 2.44 8.15 -21.74
N GLU A 438 1.74 7.17 -22.32
CA GLU A 438 0.44 6.71 -21.82
C GLU A 438 0.53 6.13 -20.41
N ALA A 439 -0.36 6.55 -19.51
CA ALA A 439 -0.53 5.92 -18.20
C ALA A 439 -1.26 4.57 -18.35
N ILE A 440 -0.51 3.47 -18.37
CA ILE A 440 -1.03 2.13 -18.64
C ILE A 440 -1.48 1.38 -17.37
N ARG A 441 -1.02 1.78 -16.18
CA ARG A 441 -1.40 1.13 -14.92
C ARG A 441 -1.65 2.12 -13.79
N LYS A 442 -2.81 1.95 -13.15
CA LYS A 442 -3.19 2.66 -11.91
C LYS A 442 -2.12 2.52 -10.83
N PRO A 443 -1.93 3.56 -10.00
CA PRO A 443 -2.81 4.73 -9.90
C PRO A 443 -2.48 5.89 -10.86
N ALA A 444 -1.48 5.75 -11.73
CA ALA A 444 -1.27 6.69 -12.80
C ALA A 444 -2.51 6.77 -13.70
N THR A 445 -2.99 7.98 -13.94
CA THR A 445 -4.15 8.26 -14.79
C THR A 445 -3.94 9.37 -15.79
N GLU A 446 -2.88 10.15 -15.62
CA GLU A 446 -2.50 11.24 -16.50
C GLU A 446 -1.21 10.85 -17.21
N ASN A 447 -1.14 11.10 -18.52
CA ASN A 447 0.00 10.71 -19.34
C ASN A 447 1.24 11.55 -19.01
N LEU A 448 2.42 10.96 -19.18
CA LEU A 448 3.69 11.69 -19.15
C LEU A 448 3.78 12.60 -20.37
N THR A 449 4.42 13.75 -20.18
CA THR A 449 4.84 14.59 -21.31
C THR A 449 6.07 13.95 -21.96
N ILE A 450 6.09 13.86 -23.29
CA ILE A 450 7.23 13.37 -24.07
C ILE A 450 7.96 14.55 -24.70
N PHE A 451 9.29 14.45 -24.74
CA PHE A 451 10.17 15.45 -25.32
C PHE A 451 10.93 14.87 -26.50
N ASN A 452 11.29 15.72 -27.46
CA ASN A 452 12.11 15.32 -28.59
C ASN A 452 13.52 14.96 -28.12
N CYS A 453 13.98 13.76 -28.44
CA CYS A 453 15.31 13.28 -28.11
C CYS A 453 15.79 12.32 -29.20
N GLY A 454 17.09 12.30 -29.46
CA GLY A 454 17.70 11.46 -30.49
C GLY A 454 19.18 11.19 -30.25
N ILE A 455 19.77 10.39 -31.12
CA ILE A 455 21.18 10.00 -31.06
C ILE A 455 21.89 10.59 -32.28
N VAL A 456 22.91 11.41 -32.07
CA VAL A 456 23.72 12.01 -33.13
C VAL A 456 25.19 11.73 -32.83
N GLY A 457 25.85 10.97 -33.71
CA GLY A 457 27.28 10.64 -33.55
C GLY A 457 27.62 9.90 -32.25
N GLY A 458 26.67 9.15 -31.67
CA GLY A 458 26.84 8.44 -30.40
C GLY A 458 26.53 9.25 -29.14
N GLN A 459 26.20 10.54 -29.28
CA GLN A 459 25.71 11.40 -28.19
C GLN A 459 24.19 11.46 -28.19
N ILE A 460 23.61 11.58 -27.01
CA ILE A 460 22.17 11.76 -26.83
C ILE A 460 21.89 13.27 -26.82
N THR A 461 21.03 13.74 -27.72
CA THR A 461 20.68 15.16 -27.85
C THR A 461 19.19 15.41 -27.71
N THR A 462 18.81 16.56 -27.17
CA THR A 462 17.42 17.00 -27.00
C THR A 462 17.32 18.53 -27.15
N ASP A 463 16.19 19.05 -27.59
CA ASP A 463 15.87 20.48 -27.54
C ASP A 463 14.82 20.80 -26.46
N PHE A 464 14.42 19.80 -25.67
CA PHE A 464 13.35 19.84 -24.67
C PHE A 464 12.00 20.35 -25.20
N SER A 465 11.81 20.40 -26.52
CA SER A 465 10.51 20.68 -27.11
C SER A 465 9.58 19.47 -26.91
N LYS A 466 8.31 19.74 -26.61
CA LYS A 466 7.32 18.68 -26.44
C LYS A 466 7.12 17.98 -27.78
N ARG A 467 7.22 16.65 -27.77
CA ARG A 467 6.90 15.83 -28.94
C ARG A 467 5.39 15.83 -29.11
N THR A 468 4.91 16.46 -30.18
CA THR A 468 3.51 16.35 -30.58
C THR A 468 3.20 14.91 -30.98
N GLN A 469 2.17 14.33 -30.37
CA GLN A 469 1.67 12.99 -30.68
C GLN A 469 0.90 12.97 -31.99
#